data_AF-A0A1B4LMZ3-F1
#
_entry.id   AF-A0A1B4LMZ3-F1
#
_cell.length_a   1.000
_cell.length_b   1.000
_cell.length_c   1.000
_cell.angle_alpha   90.00
_cell.angle_beta   90.00
_cell.angle_gamma   90.00
#
_symmetry.space_group_name_H-M   'P 1'
#
loop_
_entity.id
_entity.type
_entity.pdbx_description
1 polymer ?
#
loop_
_entity_poly.entity_id
_entity_poly.type
_entity_poly.pdbx_seq_one_letter_code
_entity_poly.pdbx_strand_id
1 'polypeptide(L)'
;MQNDLGGFAAVLANPILNTDSYKASHFLQYPADATAMFSYVESRGGRYERTLFFGLQMLLKEYLCKPVTHAMIDDARDFFAVHGEPFNEAGWRYIVERYDGYLPVKIRAVPEGSVVPTHNVLMTVECDDPQVFWLASYLETMLLRVWYPVTVATQSWHLRQTIRRFLEKTDDDLAQLPFKLHDFGARGVSSAESAAIGGAAHLVSFMGSDTVLGVLAANLFYREPMAAYSVPAAEHSTITSWGREGEADAYRNMLRRFGLPGAIVSVVSDSYDLFAALDLWGGELKQAVIDSGATLVVRPDSGDPVTIVLQTVRALDASFGSTLNGKGRRVLNHVRVIQGDGVDANSIEAILAALDDAGYAAGNAVFGMGGALLQQVNRDTQRFAMKCSAIRRGGVWREVCKDPVTDQGKRSKKGRLTLLRNCRTGEYRTVTLPVAWDDRVVESEWDDALVTVFDTGRLLVDVSLADVRARAHAAEV
;
A
#
# COMPACT_ATOMS: atom_id res chain seq x y z
N MET A 1 40.60 -1.46 10.82
CA MET A 1 39.66 -2.56 11.10
C MET A 1 38.27 -1.95 11.14
N GLN A 2 37.42 -2.21 10.15
CA GLN A 2 35.99 -1.96 10.31
C GLN A 2 35.48 -3.02 11.27
N ASN A 3 34.83 -2.61 12.35
CA ASN A 3 34.12 -3.54 13.22
C ASN A 3 33.01 -4.19 12.39
N ASP A 4 33.01 -5.53 12.31
CA ASP A 4 31.87 -6.28 11.79
C ASP A 4 30.75 -6.20 12.84
N LEU A 5 30.02 -5.09 12.80
CA LEU A 5 28.86 -4.84 13.63
C LEU A 5 27.67 -5.42 12.86
N GLY A 6 27.22 -6.62 13.22
CA GLY A 6 26.06 -7.26 12.59
C GLY A 6 24.89 -6.28 12.43
N GLY A 7 24.27 -6.27 11.24
CA GLY A 7 23.20 -5.33 10.89
C GLY A 7 21.79 -5.91 10.98
N PHE A 8 20.76 -5.08 10.77
CA PHE A 8 19.34 -5.52 10.74
C PHE A 8 19.08 -6.67 9.75
N ALA A 9 19.83 -6.75 8.66
CA ALA A 9 19.75 -7.86 7.72
C ALA A 9 20.00 -9.21 8.41
N ALA A 10 20.91 -9.28 9.39
CA ALA A 10 21.17 -10.52 10.14
C ALA A 10 19.99 -10.91 11.04
N VAL A 11 19.28 -9.94 11.62
CA VAL A 11 18.06 -10.18 12.41
C VAL A 11 16.94 -10.77 11.55
N LEU A 12 16.82 -10.29 10.31
CA LEU A 12 15.77 -10.71 9.37
C LEU A 12 16.15 -11.93 8.52
N ALA A 13 17.41 -12.38 8.56
CA ALA A 13 17.93 -13.42 7.68
C ALA A 13 17.36 -14.82 7.95
N ASN A 14 16.91 -15.11 9.18
CA ASN A 14 16.43 -16.43 9.55
C ASN A 14 14.88 -16.51 9.49
N PRO A 15 14.30 -17.11 8.43
CA PRO A 15 12.85 -17.18 8.28
C PRO A 15 12.15 -18.04 9.34
N ILE A 16 12.88 -18.94 10.03
CA ILE A 16 12.35 -19.73 11.16
C ILE A 16 11.98 -18.79 12.31
N LEU A 17 12.82 -17.79 12.59
CA LEU A 17 12.62 -16.84 13.68
C LEU A 17 11.63 -15.71 13.32
N ASN A 18 11.14 -15.67 12.08
CA ASN A 18 10.16 -14.69 11.62
C ASN A 18 8.72 -15.11 11.97
N THR A 19 8.50 -15.40 13.26
CA THR A 19 7.24 -15.94 13.80
C THR A 19 6.96 -15.37 15.18
N ASP A 20 5.72 -15.50 15.66
CA ASP A 20 5.42 -15.34 17.07
C ASP A 20 5.92 -16.56 17.88
N SER A 21 6.51 -16.32 19.05
CA SER A 21 7.17 -17.34 19.88
C SER A 21 6.30 -18.58 20.15
N TYR A 22 5.03 -18.37 20.49
CA TYR A 22 4.10 -19.46 20.83
C TYR A 22 3.85 -20.44 19.66
N LYS A 23 4.12 -20.03 18.41
CA LYS A 23 4.02 -20.91 17.24
C LYS A 23 5.10 -21.99 17.23
N ALA A 24 6.22 -21.77 17.92
CA ALA A 24 7.28 -22.76 18.09
C ALA A 24 6.80 -24.03 18.81
N SER A 25 5.79 -23.92 19.68
CA SER A 25 5.20 -25.06 20.40
C SER A 25 3.98 -25.70 19.73
N HIS A 26 3.40 -25.08 18.71
CA HIS A 26 2.14 -25.55 18.10
C HIS A 26 2.20 -26.96 17.52
N PHE A 27 3.37 -27.40 17.02
CA PHE A 27 3.53 -28.76 16.48
C PHE A 27 3.20 -29.86 17.52
N LEU A 28 3.32 -29.56 18.82
CA LEU A 28 2.95 -30.45 19.93
C LEU A 28 1.48 -30.33 20.36
N GLN A 29 0.77 -29.29 19.91
CA GLN A 29 -0.60 -28.97 20.33
C GLN A 29 -1.66 -29.55 19.39
N TYR A 30 -1.29 -29.82 18.13
CA TYR A 30 -2.21 -30.38 17.16
C TYR A 30 -2.53 -31.86 17.47
N PRO A 31 -3.70 -32.37 17.02
CA PRO A 31 -4.01 -33.78 17.16
C PRO A 31 -2.94 -34.67 16.53
N ALA A 32 -2.54 -35.75 17.22
CA ALA A 32 -1.45 -36.63 16.80
C ALA A 32 -1.66 -37.30 15.43
N ASP A 33 -2.90 -37.39 14.96
CA ASP A 33 -3.29 -37.95 13.66
C ASP A 33 -3.51 -36.89 12.56
N ALA A 34 -3.11 -35.63 12.80
CA ALA A 34 -3.17 -34.56 11.81
C ALA A 34 -2.10 -34.76 10.72
N THR A 35 -2.49 -34.54 9.46
CA THR A 35 -1.66 -34.83 8.28
C THR A 35 -1.68 -33.75 7.20
N ALA A 36 -2.50 -32.71 7.37
CA ALA A 36 -2.54 -31.53 6.52
C ALA A 36 -3.30 -30.42 7.22
N MET A 37 -3.03 -29.17 6.85
CA MET A 37 -3.70 -27.99 7.39
C MET A 37 -4.01 -26.99 6.29
N PHE A 38 -5.16 -26.35 6.44
CA PHE A 38 -5.63 -25.31 5.54
C PHE A 38 -6.03 -24.06 6.33
N SER A 39 -5.43 -22.95 5.97
CA SER A 39 -5.70 -21.63 6.52
C SER A 39 -6.08 -20.64 5.42
N TYR A 40 -6.73 -19.56 5.82
CA TYR A 40 -7.14 -18.49 4.91
C TYR A 40 -6.93 -17.11 5.53
N VAL A 41 -6.78 -16.09 4.68
CA VAL A 41 -6.68 -14.68 5.07
C VAL A 41 -7.83 -13.89 4.47
N GLU A 42 -8.46 -13.06 5.30
CA GLU A 42 -9.51 -12.12 4.88
C GLU A 42 -9.39 -10.78 5.65
N SER A 43 -9.98 -9.74 5.09
CA SER A 43 -10.44 -8.59 5.86
C SER A 43 -11.84 -8.88 6.40
N ARG A 44 -12.05 -8.67 7.71
CA ARG A 44 -13.36 -8.88 8.37
C ARG A 44 -14.19 -7.59 8.46
N GLY A 45 -14.04 -6.71 7.48
CA GLY A 45 -14.57 -5.34 7.49
C GLY A 45 -13.56 -4.34 8.03
N GLY A 46 -13.98 -3.11 8.29
CA GLY A 46 -13.10 -2.06 8.80
C GLY A 46 -13.52 -0.69 8.30
N ARG A 47 -12.53 0.17 8.03
CA ARG A 47 -12.72 1.53 7.52
C ARG A 47 -13.35 1.55 6.13
N TYR A 48 -13.00 0.59 5.26
CA TYR A 48 -13.51 0.50 3.89
C TYR A 48 -14.24 -0.82 3.66
N GLU A 49 -15.30 -0.79 2.85
CA GLU A 49 -16.14 -1.94 2.56
C GLU A 49 -15.50 -2.96 1.60
N ARG A 50 -14.40 -2.56 0.96
CA ARG A 50 -13.61 -3.36 0.03
C ARG A 50 -12.12 -3.20 0.28
N THR A 51 -11.34 -4.07 -0.34
CA THR A 51 -9.87 -4.08 -0.28
C THR A 51 -9.30 -4.15 -1.68
N LEU A 52 -8.25 -3.37 -1.94
CA LEU A 52 -7.38 -3.52 -3.11
C LEU A 52 -6.24 -4.47 -2.76
N PHE A 53 -6.26 -5.69 -3.27
CA PHE A 53 -5.27 -6.71 -2.92
C PHE A 53 -3.92 -6.43 -3.59
N PHE A 54 -2.87 -6.22 -2.79
CA PHE A 54 -1.52 -5.91 -3.29
C PHE A 54 -0.46 -6.25 -2.24
N GLY A 55 0.76 -6.58 -2.69
CA GLY A 55 1.96 -6.71 -1.86
C GLY A 55 2.33 -8.13 -1.44
N LEU A 56 1.52 -9.14 -1.76
CA LEU A 56 1.85 -10.54 -1.45
C LEU A 56 3.13 -10.96 -2.19
N GLN A 57 3.27 -10.62 -3.46
CA GLN A 57 4.42 -10.94 -4.29
C GLN A 57 5.75 -10.45 -3.67
N MET A 58 5.77 -9.26 -3.06
CA MET A 58 6.96 -8.78 -2.33
C MET A 58 7.32 -9.72 -1.19
N LEU A 59 6.34 -10.08 -0.37
CA LEU A 59 6.55 -10.98 0.77
C LEU A 59 6.98 -12.38 0.31
N LEU A 60 6.39 -12.91 -0.77
CA LEU A 60 6.75 -14.22 -1.31
C LEU A 60 8.20 -14.23 -1.83
N LYS A 61 8.58 -13.23 -2.64
CA LYS A 61 9.94 -13.09 -3.19
C LYS A 61 10.97 -12.91 -2.08
N GLU A 62 10.66 -12.09 -1.08
CA GLU A 62 11.60 -11.76 -0.01
C GLU A 62 11.75 -12.87 1.02
N TYR A 63 10.66 -13.55 1.39
CA TYR A 63 10.65 -14.46 2.55
C TYR A 63 10.45 -15.94 2.23
N LEU A 64 9.72 -16.29 1.15
CA LEU A 64 9.36 -17.69 0.88
C LEU A 64 10.11 -18.31 -0.31
N CYS A 65 10.69 -17.50 -1.19
CA CYS A 65 11.51 -17.97 -2.31
C CYS A 65 12.97 -18.26 -1.91
N LYS A 66 13.28 -18.23 -0.61
CA LYS A 66 14.61 -18.48 -0.05
C LYS A 66 14.61 -19.78 0.77
N PRO A 67 15.62 -20.64 0.65
CA PRO A 67 15.67 -21.89 1.40
C PRO A 67 16.11 -21.65 2.86
N VAL A 68 15.60 -22.49 3.75
CA VAL A 68 16.14 -22.69 5.11
C VAL A 68 17.41 -23.52 5.03
N THR A 69 18.38 -23.23 5.90
CA THR A 69 19.64 -23.97 5.98
C THR A 69 19.81 -24.64 7.34
N HIS A 70 20.70 -25.64 7.44
CA HIS A 70 21.03 -26.26 8.73
C HIS A 70 21.57 -25.25 9.76
N ALA A 71 22.36 -24.26 9.32
CA ALA A 71 22.86 -23.21 10.22
C ALA A 71 21.71 -22.39 10.82
N MET A 72 20.72 -22.01 10.01
CA MET A 72 19.52 -21.31 10.51
C MET A 72 18.73 -22.16 11.52
N ILE A 73 18.73 -23.49 11.36
CA ILE A 73 18.07 -24.41 12.29
C ILE A 73 18.83 -24.49 13.60
N ASP A 74 20.17 -24.58 13.55
CA ASP A 74 21.01 -24.59 14.75
C ASP A 74 20.85 -23.28 15.53
N ASP A 75 20.87 -22.13 14.84
CA ASP A 75 20.63 -20.82 15.44
C ASP A 75 19.25 -20.72 16.10
N ALA A 76 18.21 -21.21 15.43
CA ALA A 76 16.84 -21.18 15.96
C ALA A 76 16.66 -22.12 17.15
N ARG A 77 17.28 -23.30 17.13
CA ARG A 77 17.30 -24.24 18.26
C ARG A 77 17.91 -23.57 19.48
N ASP A 78 19.09 -22.99 19.32
CA ASP A 78 19.84 -22.38 20.41
C ASP A 78 19.09 -21.15 20.97
N PHE A 79 18.49 -20.35 20.10
CA PHE A 79 17.61 -19.25 20.49
C PHE A 79 16.41 -19.73 21.30
N PHE A 80 15.61 -20.68 20.79
CA PHE A 80 14.38 -21.13 21.46
C PHE A 80 14.65 -21.86 22.77
N ALA A 81 15.76 -22.59 22.87
CA ALA A 81 16.18 -23.24 24.11
C ALA A 81 16.38 -22.24 25.25
N VAL A 82 16.99 -21.07 24.97
CA VAL A 82 17.17 -20.00 25.96
C VAL A 82 15.90 -19.18 26.15
N HIS A 83 15.15 -18.92 25.07
CA HIS A 83 13.91 -18.16 25.07
C HIS A 83 12.77 -18.87 25.83
N GLY A 84 12.87 -20.19 26.01
CA GLY A 84 11.97 -20.99 26.83
C GLY A 84 10.79 -21.62 26.06
N GLU A 85 10.89 -21.72 24.74
CA GLU A 85 9.90 -22.42 23.90
C GLU A 85 10.49 -23.72 23.34
N PRO A 86 9.68 -24.78 23.14
CA PRO A 86 10.13 -25.96 22.42
C PRO A 86 10.41 -25.63 20.95
N PHE A 87 11.28 -26.43 20.32
CA PHE A 87 11.66 -26.25 18.92
C PHE A 87 11.59 -27.58 18.15
N ASN A 88 10.86 -27.60 17.03
CA ASN A 88 10.72 -28.79 16.18
C ASN A 88 11.94 -28.95 15.24
N GLU A 89 13.12 -29.20 15.80
CA GLU A 89 14.35 -29.36 15.02
C GLU A 89 14.23 -30.45 13.95
N ALA A 90 13.64 -31.61 14.30
CA ALA A 90 13.46 -32.72 13.37
C ALA A 90 12.58 -32.32 12.17
N GLY A 91 11.47 -31.62 12.42
CA GLY A 91 10.59 -31.12 11.35
C GLY A 91 11.30 -30.12 10.42
N TRP A 92 12.11 -29.22 10.97
CA TRP A 92 12.89 -28.28 10.16
C TRP A 92 14.01 -28.96 9.36
N ARG A 93 14.73 -29.93 9.94
CA ARG A 93 15.74 -30.71 9.23
C ARG A 93 15.12 -31.53 8.10
N TYR A 94 13.94 -32.11 8.33
CA TYR A 94 13.17 -32.79 7.28
C TYR A 94 12.89 -31.88 6.08
N ILE A 95 12.58 -30.59 6.30
CA ILE A 95 12.38 -29.63 5.19
C ILE A 95 13.67 -29.46 4.38
N VAL A 96 14.82 -29.35 5.04
CA VAL A 96 16.12 -29.24 4.36
C VAL A 96 16.41 -30.49 3.53
N GLU A 97 16.24 -31.67 4.13
CA GLU A 97 16.55 -32.95 3.50
C GLU A 97 15.58 -33.32 2.36
N ARG A 98 14.29 -33.05 2.54
CA ARG A 98 13.23 -33.47 1.61
C ARG A 98 12.96 -32.47 0.50
N TYR A 99 13.08 -31.17 0.81
CA TYR A 99 12.66 -30.06 -0.03
C TYR A 99 13.79 -29.05 -0.32
N ASP A 100 15.04 -29.41 -0.03
CA ASP A 100 16.21 -28.53 -0.24
C ASP A 100 16.06 -27.19 0.49
N GLY A 101 15.42 -27.24 1.67
CA GLY A 101 15.18 -26.07 2.53
C GLY A 101 13.98 -25.22 2.12
N TYR A 102 13.33 -25.50 0.99
CA TYR A 102 12.15 -24.76 0.55
C TYR A 102 10.89 -25.22 1.29
N LEU A 103 10.11 -24.27 1.80
CA LEU A 103 8.94 -24.58 2.63
C LEU A 103 7.81 -25.19 1.77
N PRO A 104 7.36 -26.44 2.05
CA PRO A 104 6.33 -27.13 1.26
C PRO A 104 4.92 -26.64 1.59
N VAL A 105 4.66 -25.37 1.29
CA VAL A 105 3.35 -24.74 1.39
C VAL A 105 2.86 -24.33 0.01
N LYS A 106 1.55 -24.44 -0.18
CA LYS A 106 0.83 -23.97 -1.37
C LYS A 106 0.01 -22.76 -1.00
N ILE A 107 0.20 -21.67 -1.74
CA ILE A 107 -0.53 -20.42 -1.53
C ILE A 107 -1.34 -20.12 -2.78
N ARG A 108 -2.65 -19.96 -2.59
CA ARG A 108 -3.53 -19.43 -3.63
C ARG A 108 -4.01 -18.05 -3.21
N ALA A 109 -4.08 -17.11 -4.14
CA ALA A 109 -4.51 -15.75 -3.84
C ALA A 109 -5.32 -15.16 -4.99
N VAL A 110 -6.16 -14.18 -4.69
CA VAL A 110 -6.77 -13.34 -5.71
C VAL A 110 -5.66 -12.58 -6.46
N PRO A 111 -5.75 -12.37 -7.78
CA PRO A 111 -4.75 -11.60 -8.50
C PRO A 111 -4.54 -10.21 -7.90
N GLU A 112 -3.28 -9.80 -7.71
CA GLU A 112 -2.97 -8.45 -7.21
C GLU A 112 -3.51 -7.38 -8.16
N GLY A 113 -4.05 -6.30 -7.59
CA GLY A 113 -4.82 -5.28 -8.30
C GLY A 113 -6.33 -5.53 -8.28
N SER A 114 -6.78 -6.70 -7.82
CA SER A 114 -8.22 -6.96 -7.65
C SER A 114 -8.81 -6.17 -6.49
N VAL A 115 -9.96 -5.52 -6.74
CA VAL A 115 -10.77 -4.87 -5.70
C VAL A 115 -11.85 -5.85 -5.23
N VAL A 116 -11.71 -6.34 -4.00
CA VAL A 116 -12.55 -7.41 -3.44
C VAL A 116 -13.30 -6.88 -2.21
N PRO A 117 -14.64 -7.06 -2.11
CA PRO A 117 -15.41 -6.74 -0.91
C PRO A 117 -14.87 -7.45 0.33
N THR A 118 -14.95 -6.79 1.47
CA THR A 118 -14.61 -7.39 2.77
C THR A 118 -15.45 -8.64 3.05
N HIS A 119 -15.02 -9.45 4.03
CA HIS A 119 -15.60 -10.76 4.36
C HIS A 119 -15.44 -11.82 3.26
N ASN A 120 -14.56 -11.60 2.29
CA ASN A 120 -14.13 -12.61 1.33
C ASN A 120 -12.69 -13.06 1.58
N VAL A 121 -12.41 -14.33 1.28
CA VAL A 121 -11.05 -14.88 1.28
C VAL A 121 -10.22 -14.19 0.20
N LEU A 122 -9.04 -13.71 0.57
CA LEU A 122 -8.08 -13.07 -0.35
C LEU A 122 -6.91 -14.00 -0.68
N MET A 123 -6.55 -14.86 0.28
CA MET A 123 -5.44 -15.79 0.19
C MET A 123 -5.74 -17.05 1.01
N THR A 124 -5.28 -18.20 0.54
CA THR A 124 -5.30 -19.48 1.26
C THR A 124 -3.88 -20.03 1.36
N VAL A 125 -3.60 -20.73 2.45
CA VAL A 125 -2.30 -21.34 2.76
C VAL A 125 -2.56 -22.79 3.15
N GLU A 126 -2.02 -23.72 2.38
CA GLU A 126 -2.19 -25.16 2.58
C GLU A 126 -0.82 -25.83 2.73
N CYS A 127 -0.69 -26.75 3.67
CA CYS A 127 0.44 -27.67 3.77
C CYS A 127 -0.11 -29.09 3.93
N ASP A 128 0.22 -29.97 2.99
CA ASP A 128 -0.33 -31.32 2.90
C ASP A 128 0.69 -32.44 3.14
N ASP A 129 1.90 -32.10 3.61
CA ASP A 129 2.90 -33.05 4.11
C ASP A 129 2.63 -33.40 5.59
N PRO A 130 2.45 -34.68 5.95
CA PRO A 130 2.18 -35.11 7.31
C PRO A 130 3.26 -34.76 8.36
N GLN A 131 4.52 -34.61 7.98
CA GLN A 131 5.62 -34.28 8.91
C GLN A 131 5.65 -32.80 9.26
N VAL A 132 5.14 -31.94 8.37
CA VAL A 132 5.30 -30.48 8.45
C VAL A 132 4.03 -29.66 8.21
N PHE A 133 2.85 -30.29 8.29
CA PHE A 133 1.56 -29.61 8.11
C PHE A 133 1.37 -28.35 8.98
N TRP A 134 2.04 -28.30 10.14
CA TRP A 134 2.01 -27.17 11.08
C TRP A 134 2.57 -25.87 10.47
N LEU A 135 3.36 -25.94 9.39
CA LEU A 135 3.88 -24.79 8.64
C LEU A 135 2.77 -23.84 8.19
N ALA A 136 1.59 -24.36 7.80
CA ALA A 136 0.49 -23.53 7.33
C ALA A 136 0.01 -22.51 8.38
N SER A 137 0.17 -22.79 9.68
CA SER A 137 -0.10 -21.83 10.76
C SER A 137 1.17 -21.15 11.28
N TYR A 138 2.35 -21.77 11.13
CA TYR A 138 3.63 -21.16 11.51
C TYR A 138 3.90 -19.88 10.72
N LEU A 139 3.60 -19.90 9.41
CA LEU A 139 3.81 -18.76 8.52
C LEU A 139 2.83 -17.59 8.71
N GLU A 140 1.84 -17.71 9.59
CA GLU A 140 0.82 -16.67 9.80
C GLU A 140 1.44 -15.32 10.14
N THR A 141 2.40 -15.25 11.06
CA THR A 141 2.94 -13.97 11.52
C THR A 141 3.59 -13.19 10.37
N MET A 142 4.36 -13.89 9.52
CA MET A 142 5.01 -13.29 8.36
C MET A 142 3.98 -12.95 7.26
N LEU A 143 3.14 -13.90 6.86
CA LEU A 143 2.19 -13.71 5.77
C LEU A 143 1.11 -12.68 6.09
N LEU A 144 0.66 -12.60 7.35
CA LEU A 144 -0.39 -11.67 7.75
C LEU A 144 0.08 -10.21 7.65
N ARG A 145 1.39 -9.92 7.58
CA ARG A 145 1.90 -8.57 7.28
C ARG A 145 1.41 -8.02 5.94
N VAL A 146 0.87 -8.86 5.06
CA VAL A 146 0.14 -8.44 3.84
C VAL A 146 -1.00 -7.46 4.14
N TRP A 147 -1.51 -7.41 5.39
CA TRP A 147 -2.50 -6.42 5.81
C TRP A 147 -2.03 -4.99 5.50
N TYR A 148 -0.73 -4.70 5.63
CA TYR A 148 -0.17 -3.37 5.50
C TYR A 148 -0.25 -2.83 4.06
N PRO A 149 0.39 -3.46 3.06
CA PRO A 149 0.29 -3.00 1.67
C PRO A 149 -1.15 -3.00 1.17
N VAL A 150 -1.97 -3.99 1.56
CA VAL A 150 -3.39 -4.01 1.18
C VAL A 150 -4.14 -2.81 1.75
N THR A 151 -3.91 -2.44 3.01
CA THR A 151 -4.60 -1.31 3.65
C THR A 151 -4.17 0.02 3.02
N VAL A 152 -2.86 0.21 2.77
CA VAL A 152 -2.34 1.42 2.11
C VAL A 152 -2.86 1.53 0.67
N ALA A 153 -2.78 0.45 -0.11
CA ALA A 153 -3.29 0.42 -1.49
C ALA A 153 -4.80 0.71 -1.52
N THR A 154 -5.57 0.13 -0.60
CA THR A 154 -7.01 0.37 -0.47
C THR A 154 -7.32 1.84 -0.17
N GLN A 155 -6.67 2.43 0.83
CA GLN A 155 -6.86 3.84 1.17
C GLN A 155 -6.53 4.73 -0.02
N SER A 156 -5.36 4.51 -0.63
CA SER A 156 -4.90 5.26 -1.80
C SER A 156 -5.90 5.14 -2.96
N TRP A 157 -6.46 3.96 -3.19
CA TRP A 157 -7.47 3.73 -4.23
C TRP A 157 -8.76 4.50 -3.95
N HIS A 158 -9.25 4.51 -2.70
CA HIS A 158 -10.43 5.31 -2.33
C HIS A 158 -10.18 6.82 -2.50
N LEU A 159 -8.99 7.30 -2.13
CA LEU A 159 -8.60 8.70 -2.36
C LEU A 159 -8.58 9.05 -3.85
N ARG A 160 -8.10 8.13 -4.71
CA ARG A 160 -8.18 8.27 -6.17
C ARG A 160 -9.62 8.42 -6.65
N GLN A 161 -10.55 7.63 -6.15
CA GLN A 161 -11.98 7.74 -6.52
C GLN A 161 -12.57 9.09 -6.07
N THR A 162 -12.26 9.55 -4.86
CA THR A 162 -12.70 10.86 -4.37
C THR A 162 -12.17 11.98 -5.26
N ILE A 163 -10.86 12.01 -5.54
CA ILE A 163 -10.25 13.03 -6.39
C ILE A 163 -10.82 12.97 -7.80
N ARG A 164 -10.96 11.77 -8.38
CA ARG A 164 -11.53 11.55 -9.72
C ARG A 164 -12.90 12.18 -9.85
N ARG A 165 -13.80 11.95 -8.89
CA ARG A 165 -15.17 12.53 -8.90
C ARG A 165 -15.15 14.06 -9.01
N PHE A 166 -14.23 14.72 -8.32
CA PHE A 166 -14.08 16.16 -8.41
C PHE A 166 -13.46 16.61 -9.73
N LEU A 167 -12.46 15.90 -10.26
CA LEU A 167 -11.90 16.20 -11.58
C LEU A 167 -12.95 16.01 -12.69
N GLU A 168 -13.74 14.93 -12.67
CA GLU A 168 -14.82 14.72 -13.65
C GLU A 168 -15.87 15.83 -13.65
N LYS A 169 -16.13 16.38 -12.46
CA LYS A 169 -17.06 17.49 -12.25
C LYS A 169 -16.47 18.83 -12.71
N THR A 170 -15.19 19.07 -12.49
CA THR A 170 -14.61 20.42 -12.51
C THR A 170 -13.48 20.65 -13.50
N ASP A 171 -12.93 19.61 -14.13
CA ASP A 171 -11.79 19.65 -15.05
C ASP A 171 -12.14 19.05 -16.42
N ASP A 172 -11.45 19.54 -17.46
CA ASP A 172 -11.59 19.00 -18.83
C ASP A 172 -10.63 17.82 -19.10
N ASP A 173 -9.53 17.73 -18.34
CA ASP A 173 -8.50 16.70 -18.51
C ASP A 173 -8.38 15.84 -17.25
N LEU A 174 -8.61 14.53 -17.41
CA LEU A 174 -8.46 13.54 -16.34
C LEU A 174 -7.07 12.89 -16.32
N ALA A 175 -6.22 13.12 -17.33
CA ALA A 175 -4.86 12.57 -17.40
C ALA A 175 -3.97 13.06 -16.25
N GLN A 176 -4.36 14.14 -15.57
CA GLN A 176 -3.69 14.65 -14.37
C GLN A 176 -3.94 13.81 -13.10
N LEU A 177 -5.00 12.98 -13.06
CA LEU A 177 -5.40 12.19 -11.87
C LEU A 177 -4.25 11.37 -11.24
N PRO A 178 -3.40 10.66 -12.00
CA PRO A 178 -2.28 9.89 -11.43
C PRO A 178 -1.28 10.72 -10.62
N PHE A 179 -1.27 12.05 -10.77
CA PHE A 179 -0.34 12.94 -10.07
C PHE A 179 -1.02 13.85 -9.03
N LYS A 180 -2.27 13.57 -8.67
CA LYS A 180 -3.03 14.41 -7.72
C LYS A 180 -2.82 14.10 -6.25
N LEU A 181 -2.25 12.95 -5.93
CA LEU A 181 -1.82 12.61 -4.58
C LEU A 181 -0.38 12.13 -4.65
N HIS A 182 0.50 12.83 -3.94
CA HIS A 182 1.93 12.58 -3.89
C HIS A 182 2.29 12.00 -2.53
N ASP A 183 3.06 10.92 -2.53
CA ASP A 183 3.51 10.29 -1.29
C ASP A 183 4.69 11.05 -0.66
N PHE A 184 4.46 11.62 0.53
CA PHE A 184 5.44 12.30 1.39
C PHE A 184 5.79 11.46 2.64
N GLY A 185 5.49 10.16 2.63
CA GLY A 185 5.44 9.31 3.82
C GLY A 185 6.76 8.72 4.28
N ALA A 186 7.83 8.77 3.49
CA ALA A 186 9.11 8.11 3.80
C ALA A 186 9.64 8.36 5.22
N ARG A 187 9.58 9.62 5.68
CA ARG A 187 10.03 10.02 7.03
C ARG A 187 9.00 9.75 8.13
N GLY A 188 7.75 9.53 7.75
CA GLY A 188 6.63 9.34 8.66
C GLY A 188 6.36 7.88 9.02
N VAL A 189 7.03 6.93 8.37
CA VAL A 189 6.87 5.49 8.64
C VAL A 189 7.88 4.93 9.63
N SER A 190 7.57 3.78 10.20
CA SER A 190 8.35 3.13 11.28
C SER A 190 9.67 2.48 10.84
N SER A 191 9.88 2.22 9.55
CA SER A 191 11.10 1.57 9.05
C SER A 191 11.31 1.80 7.56
N ALA A 192 12.53 1.51 7.07
CA ALA A 192 12.85 1.52 5.65
C ALA A 192 12.04 0.46 4.87
N GLU A 193 11.77 -0.70 5.48
CA GLU A 193 10.92 -1.73 4.87
C GLU A 193 9.46 -1.25 4.77
N SER A 194 8.94 -0.59 5.80
CA SER A 194 7.62 0.04 5.76
C SER A 194 7.54 1.10 4.65
N ALA A 195 8.59 1.91 4.48
CA ALA A 195 8.67 2.91 3.41
C ALA A 195 8.63 2.26 2.03
N ALA A 196 9.38 1.17 1.84
CA ALA A 196 9.41 0.40 0.60
C ALA A 196 8.04 -0.21 0.28
N ILE A 197 7.45 -0.95 1.21
CA ILE A 197 6.19 -1.67 1.01
C ILE A 197 5.00 -0.70 0.88
N GLY A 198 4.91 0.27 1.80
CA GLY A 198 3.83 1.26 1.83
C GLY A 198 3.88 2.20 0.64
N GLY A 199 5.08 2.71 0.31
CA GLY A 199 5.27 3.54 -0.88
C GLY A 199 4.86 2.80 -2.15
N ALA A 200 5.34 1.56 -2.36
CA ALA A 200 4.94 0.75 -3.52
C ALA A 200 3.42 0.52 -3.60
N ALA A 201 2.75 0.34 -2.46
CA ALA A 201 1.30 0.15 -2.40
C ALA A 201 0.51 1.40 -2.84
N HIS A 202 0.97 2.60 -2.47
CA HIS A 202 0.39 3.85 -2.97
C HIS A 202 0.51 3.96 -4.49
N LEU A 203 1.63 3.50 -5.06
CA LEU A 203 1.91 3.57 -6.49
C LEU A 203 0.98 2.72 -7.35
N VAL A 204 0.17 1.84 -6.77
CA VAL A 204 -0.92 1.21 -7.52
C VAL A 204 -1.93 2.24 -7.99
N SER A 205 -2.21 3.28 -7.19
CA SER A 205 -3.23 4.29 -7.51
C SER A 205 -2.68 5.59 -8.08
N PHE A 206 -1.45 5.95 -7.76
CA PHE A 206 -0.84 7.21 -8.22
C PHE A 206 0.59 6.99 -8.72
N MET A 207 1.16 8.04 -9.29
CA MET A 207 2.49 8.07 -9.91
C MET A 207 3.38 9.18 -9.33
N GLY A 208 2.93 9.88 -8.30
CA GLY A 208 3.72 10.87 -7.56
C GLY A 208 4.25 10.31 -6.23
N SER A 209 5.57 10.32 -6.01
CA SER A 209 6.14 9.92 -4.72
C SER A 209 7.53 10.50 -4.48
N ASP A 210 7.78 10.96 -3.26
CA ASP A 210 9.12 11.29 -2.74
C ASP A 210 9.70 10.15 -1.89
N THR A 211 8.92 9.08 -1.66
CA THR A 211 9.40 7.87 -0.99
C THR A 211 10.16 7.01 -1.98
N VAL A 212 11.43 7.35 -2.20
CA VAL A 212 12.35 6.67 -3.14
C VAL A 212 12.37 5.15 -2.93
N LEU A 213 12.36 4.68 -1.67
CA LEU A 213 12.33 3.25 -1.35
C LEU A 213 11.08 2.55 -1.91
N GLY A 214 9.94 3.22 -1.94
CA GLY A 214 8.70 2.71 -2.53
C GLY A 214 8.79 2.56 -4.04
N VAL A 215 9.41 3.54 -4.71
CA VAL A 215 9.68 3.48 -6.16
C VAL A 215 10.63 2.33 -6.49
N LEU A 216 11.72 2.19 -5.73
CA LEU A 216 12.69 1.10 -5.91
C LEU A 216 12.04 -0.28 -5.68
N ALA A 217 11.21 -0.42 -4.64
CA ALA A 217 10.50 -1.66 -4.37
C ALA A 217 9.52 -2.03 -5.49
N ALA A 218 8.74 -1.07 -5.98
CA ALA A 218 7.85 -1.29 -7.10
C ALA A 218 8.62 -1.70 -8.38
N ASN A 219 9.72 -1.00 -8.69
CA ASN A 219 10.56 -1.33 -9.84
C ASN A 219 11.15 -2.75 -9.73
N LEU A 220 11.69 -3.10 -8.56
CA LEU A 220 12.35 -4.38 -8.32
C LEU A 220 11.36 -5.55 -8.27
N PHE A 221 10.35 -5.47 -7.40
CA PHE A 221 9.47 -6.59 -7.11
C PHE A 221 8.37 -6.77 -8.15
N TYR A 222 8.03 -5.73 -8.91
CA TYR A 222 6.96 -5.73 -9.92
C TYR A 222 7.43 -5.32 -11.32
N ARG A 223 8.74 -5.40 -11.60
CA ARG A 223 9.34 -5.28 -12.95
C ARG A 223 8.91 -4.02 -13.70
N GLU A 224 8.71 -2.92 -12.98
CA GLU A 224 8.35 -1.63 -13.56
C GLU A 224 9.63 -0.83 -13.86
N PRO A 225 9.85 -0.34 -15.10
CA PRO A 225 11.03 0.47 -15.40
C PRO A 225 11.10 1.75 -14.55
N MET A 226 9.95 2.39 -14.33
CA MET A 226 9.82 3.55 -13.46
C MET A 226 8.40 3.68 -12.91
N ALA A 227 8.22 3.30 -11.65
CA ALA A 227 6.91 3.26 -11.02
C ALA A 227 6.33 4.64 -10.68
N ALA A 228 7.18 5.64 -10.39
CA ALA A 228 6.73 6.96 -9.97
C ALA A 228 7.74 8.05 -10.33
N TYR A 229 7.27 9.29 -10.21
CA TYR A 229 8.02 10.50 -10.54
C TYR A 229 7.91 11.51 -9.40
N SER A 230 8.88 12.43 -9.38
CA SER A 230 8.88 13.61 -8.53
C SER A 230 9.38 14.82 -9.33
N VAL A 231 9.32 15.99 -8.72
CA VAL A 231 9.72 17.28 -9.28
C VAL A 231 10.70 17.96 -8.33
N PRO A 232 11.58 18.86 -8.81
CA PRO A 232 12.35 19.72 -7.93
C PRO A 232 11.44 20.49 -6.98
N ALA A 233 11.65 20.29 -5.67
CA ALA A 233 10.86 20.90 -4.62
C ALA A 233 11.77 21.50 -3.54
N ALA A 234 11.41 22.66 -3.01
CA ALA A 234 12.07 23.24 -1.84
C ALA A 234 11.49 22.66 -0.53
N GLU A 235 12.34 22.57 0.50
CA GLU A 235 11.93 22.44 1.90
C GLU A 235 12.42 23.64 2.72
N HIS A 236 11.92 23.80 3.95
CA HIS A 236 12.21 24.99 4.76
C HIS A 236 13.71 25.26 4.94
N SER A 237 14.56 24.24 5.02
CA SER A 237 16.02 24.44 5.16
C SER A 237 16.62 25.18 3.95
N THR A 238 16.13 24.88 2.74
CA THR A 238 16.60 25.49 1.49
C THR A 238 16.14 26.92 1.28
N ILE A 239 15.08 27.35 1.98
CA ILE A 239 14.58 28.73 1.99
C ILE A 239 15.23 29.51 3.15
N THR A 240 15.11 28.99 4.37
CA THR A 240 15.53 29.69 5.59
C THR A 240 17.05 29.88 5.71
N SER A 241 17.86 29.08 5.02
CA SER A 241 19.32 29.24 4.95
C SER A 241 19.77 30.52 4.24
N TRP A 242 18.90 31.19 3.48
CA TRP A 242 19.15 32.51 2.90
C TRP A 242 18.84 33.66 3.88
N GLY A 243 18.31 33.34 5.06
CA GLY A 243 17.82 34.31 6.04
C GLY A 243 16.49 34.93 5.61
N ARG A 244 15.78 35.55 6.56
CA ARG A 244 14.46 36.15 6.31
C ARG A 244 14.51 37.26 5.26
N GLU A 245 15.57 38.08 5.28
CA GLU A 245 15.77 39.14 4.28
C GLU A 245 16.09 38.58 2.88
N GLY A 246 16.56 37.34 2.79
CA GLY A 246 16.92 36.67 1.53
C GLY A 246 15.84 35.74 0.96
N GLU A 247 14.62 35.74 1.50
CA GLU A 247 13.55 34.83 1.06
C GLU A 247 13.21 35.01 -0.44
N ALA A 248 13.11 36.25 -0.92
CA ALA A 248 12.89 36.54 -2.34
C ALA A 248 14.05 36.02 -3.23
N ASP A 249 15.29 36.08 -2.74
CA ASP A 249 16.46 35.55 -3.45
C ASP A 249 16.47 34.02 -3.49
N ALA A 250 16.02 33.35 -2.42
CA ALA A 250 15.83 31.90 -2.40
C ALA A 250 14.80 31.46 -3.46
N TYR A 251 13.66 32.13 -3.54
CA TYR A 251 12.61 31.90 -4.54
C TYR A 251 13.11 32.16 -5.96
N ARG A 252 13.83 33.26 -6.17
CA ARG A 252 14.46 33.57 -7.45
C ARG A 252 15.49 32.52 -7.86
N ASN A 253 16.26 31.99 -6.91
CA ASN A 253 17.20 30.91 -7.17
C ASN A 253 16.49 29.62 -7.58
N MET A 254 15.36 29.25 -6.95
CA MET A 254 14.54 28.10 -7.37
C MET A 254 14.09 28.24 -8.82
N LEU A 255 13.57 29.40 -9.22
CA LEU A 255 13.19 29.68 -10.61
C LEU A 255 14.40 29.61 -11.56
N ARG A 256 15.53 30.22 -11.20
CA ARG A 256 16.74 30.21 -12.06
C ARG A 256 17.30 28.81 -12.29
N ARG A 257 17.19 27.91 -11.31
CA ARG A 257 17.76 26.56 -11.38
C ARG A 257 16.82 25.55 -12.03
N PHE A 258 15.52 25.67 -11.77
CA PHE A 258 14.54 24.64 -12.12
C PHE A 258 13.36 25.15 -12.95
N GLY A 259 13.17 26.47 -13.05
CA GLY A 259 12.15 27.11 -13.88
C GLY A 259 12.52 27.05 -15.35
N LEU A 260 12.32 25.89 -15.97
CA LEU A 260 12.51 25.64 -17.39
C LEU A 260 11.15 25.54 -18.10
N PRO A 261 11.05 25.84 -19.40
CA PRO A 261 9.80 25.71 -20.14
C PRO A 261 9.19 24.31 -20.01
N GLY A 262 7.94 24.22 -19.55
CA GLY A 262 7.22 22.97 -19.32
C GLY A 262 7.60 22.22 -18.04
N ALA A 263 8.56 22.70 -17.26
CA ALA A 263 8.91 22.11 -15.97
C ALA A 263 7.89 22.47 -14.88
N ILE A 264 7.89 21.68 -13.80
CA ILE A 264 7.11 21.93 -12.60
C ILE A 264 8.12 22.15 -11.47
N VAL A 265 7.94 23.22 -10.69
CA VAL A 265 8.80 23.54 -9.54
C VAL A 265 7.93 23.81 -8.34
N SER A 266 8.12 23.06 -7.26
CA SER A 266 7.38 23.29 -6.02
C SER A 266 8.21 24.09 -5.02
N VAL A 267 7.61 25.12 -4.42
CA VAL A 267 8.31 25.96 -3.45
C VAL A 267 7.47 26.15 -2.20
N VAL A 268 7.97 25.65 -1.06
CA VAL A 268 7.39 25.95 0.26
C VAL A 268 7.45 27.44 0.51
N SER A 269 6.28 28.03 0.79
CA SER A 269 6.08 29.49 0.75
C SER A 269 5.55 30.06 2.06
N ASP A 270 5.68 29.34 3.17
CA ASP A 270 5.22 29.76 4.50
C ASP A 270 6.34 29.66 5.56
N SER A 271 7.61 29.75 5.13
CA SER A 271 8.75 29.73 6.05
C SER A 271 8.70 30.87 7.08
N TYR A 272 8.06 31.99 6.74
CA TYR A 272 7.88 33.14 7.63
C TYR A 272 6.45 33.67 7.65
N ASP A 273 5.89 34.00 6.47
CA ASP A 273 4.54 34.51 6.29
C ASP A 273 4.06 34.17 4.86
N LEU A 274 3.03 33.34 4.77
CA LEU A 274 2.47 32.88 3.50
C LEU A 274 1.95 34.04 2.64
N PHE A 275 1.31 35.04 3.24
CA PHE A 275 0.68 36.12 2.48
C PHE A 275 1.73 37.06 1.91
N ALA A 276 2.79 37.36 2.67
CA ALA A 276 3.93 38.11 2.16
C ALA A 276 4.64 37.35 1.03
N ALA A 277 4.78 36.03 1.13
CA ALA A 277 5.34 35.22 0.05
C ALA A 277 4.46 35.23 -1.21
N LEU A 278 3.13 35.20 -1.04
CA LEU A 278 2.18 35.34 -2.15
C LEU A 278 2.28 36.71 -2.84
N ASP A 279 2.49 37.78 -2.08
CA ASP A 279 2.76 39.11 -2.63
C ASP A 279 4.09 39.15 -3.41
N LEU A 280 5.14 38.46 -2.94
CA LEU A 280 6.40 38.32 -3.68
C LEU A 280 6.20 37.56 -4.99
N TRP A 281 5.49 36.43 -4.97
CA TRP A 281 5.19 35.64 -6.15
C TRP A 281 4.33 36.41 -7.16
N GLY A 282 3.30 37.12 -6.69
CA GLY A 282 2.39 37.91 -7.51
C GLY A 282 2.92 39.27 -7.96
N GLY A 283 3.95 39.79 -7.29
CA GLY A 283 4.59 41.07 -7.57
C GLY A 283 5.98 40.90 -8.16
N GLU A 284 7.00 41.01 -7.31
CA GLU A 284 8.42 41.07 -7.70
C GLU A 284 8.87 39.89 -8.59
N LEU A 285 8.37 38.68 -8.33
CA LEU A 285 8.78 37.46 -9.02
C LEU A 285 7.83 37.04 -10.15
N LYS A 286 6.68 37.70 -10.30
CA LYS A 286 5.62 37.30 -11.24
C LYS A 286 6.13 37.16 -12.67
N GLN A 287 6.86 38.16 -13.16
CA GLN A 287 7.35 38.13 -14.53
C GLN A 287 8.38 37.01 -14.73
N ALA A 288 9.23 36.74 -13.73
CA ALA A 288 10.17 35.63 -13.80
C ALA A 288 9.47 34.26 -13.84
N VAL A 289 8.34 34.09 -13.13
CA VAL A 289 7.52 32.87 -13.23
C VAL A 289 6.98 32.72 -14.66
N ILE A 290 6.37 33.78 -15.21
CA ILE A 290 5.79 33.76 -16.57
C ILE A 290 6.88 33.48 -17.62
N ASP A 291 7.99 34.21 -17.58
CA ASP A 291 9.09 34.12 -18.54
C ASP A 291 9.82 32.77 -18.47
N SER A 292 9.81 32.10 -17.31
CA SER A 292 10.42 30.78 -17.17
C SER A 292 9.72 29.71 -18.01
N GLY A 293 8.43 29.90 -18.32
CA GLY A 293 7.59 28.89 -18.96
C GLY A 293 7.31 27.65 -18.10
N ALA A 294 7.74 27.65 -16.83
CA ALA A 294 7.44 26.58 -15.87
C ALA A 294 6.06 26.78 -15.23
N THR A 295 5.55 25.72 -14.60
CA THR A 295 4.45 25.82 -13.64
C THR A 295 5.02 25.89 -12.23
N LEU A 296 4.82 27.02 -11.55
CA LEU A 296 5.15 27.17 -10.13
C LEU A 296 4.05 26.52 -9.29
N VAL A 297 4.43 25.63 -8.38
CA VAL A 297 3.52 25.03 -7.40
C VAL A 297 3.83 25.61 -6.03
N VAL A 298 2.99 26.54 -5.58
CA VAL A 298 3.12 27.17 -4.27
C VAL A 298 2.67 26.17 -3.21
N ARG A 299 3.50 25.95 -2.20
CA ARG A 299 3.24 25.01 -1.11
C ARG A 299 3.08 25.74 0.23
N PRO A 300 1.86 25.94 0.71
CA PRO A 300 1.62 26.15 2.14
C PRO A 300 1.83 24.84 2.94
N ASP A 301 2.40 24.95 4.14
CA ASP A 301 2.74 23.82 5.02
C ASP A 301 2.32 24.05 6.49
N SER A 302 1.41 25.00 6.72
CA SER A 302 0.87 25.34 8.05
C SER A 302 -0.52 26.00 7.97
N GLY A 303 -1.25 25.96 9.08
CA GLY A 303 -2.60 26.52 9.22
C GLY A 303 -3.72 25.52 8.91
N ASP A 304 -4.97 25.98 8.90
CA ASP A 304 -6.12 25.13 8.53
C ASP A 304 -6.08 24.82 7.01
N PRO A 305 -5.97 23.54 6.60
CA PRO A 305 -5.74 23.19 5.19
C PRO A 305 -6.82 23.71 4.23
N VAL A 306 -8.10 23.66 4.65
CA VAL A 306 -9.22 24.11 3.80
C VAL A 306 -9.15 25.62 3.56
N THR A 307 -8.95 26.38 4.63
CA THR A 307 -8.87 27.84 4.59
C THR A 307 -7.65 28.30 3.81
N ILE A 308 -6.47 27.75 4.12
CA ILE A 308 -5.20 28.20 3.56
C ILE A 308 -5.09 27.87 2.07
N VAL A 309 -5.54 26.69 1.62
CA VAL A 309 -5.53 26.35 0.19
C VAL A 309 -6.43 27.32 -0.59
N LEU A 310 -7.65 27.58 -0.10
CA LEU A 310 -8.58 28.47 -0.80
C LEU A 310 -8.07 29.91 -0.84
N GLN A 311 -7.47 30.41 0.24
CA GLN A 311 -6.85 31.74 0.28
C GLN A 311 -5.67 31.85 -0.69
N THR A 312 -4.80 30.83 -0.72
CA THR A 312 -3.67 30.73 -1.64
C THR A 312 -4.14 30.76 -3.10
N VAL A 313 -5.14 29.94 -3.46
CA VAL A 313 -5.72 29.92 -4.82
C VAL A 313 -6.29 31.28 -5.21
N ARG A 314 -7.01 31.97 -4.31
CA ARG A 314 -7.56 33.31 -4.58
C ARG A 314 -6.48 34.38 -4.78
N ALA A 315 -5.44 34.37 -3.96
CA ALA A 315 -4.33 35.31 -4.09
C ALA A 315 -3.56 35.11 -5.41
N LEU A 316 -3.36 33.84 -5.80
CA LEU A 316 -2.76 33.48 -7.07
C LEU A 316 -3.65 33.85 -8.26
N ASP A 317 -4.97 33.64 -8.19
CA ASP A 317 -5.91 34.10 -9.23
C ASP A 317 -5.88 35.62 -9.39
N ALA A 318 -5.86 36.37 -8.28
CA ALA A 318 -5.76 37.83 -8.33
C ALA A 318 -4.46 38.32 -9.00
N SER A 319 -3.37 37.57 -8.85
CA SER A 319 -2.05 37.96 -9.35
C SER A 319 -1.76 37.47 -10.77
N PHE A 320 -2.03 36.20 -11.06
CA PHE A 320 -1.70 35.55 -12.34
C PHE A 320 -2.91 35.43 -13.28
N GLY A 321 -4.11 35.62 -12.75
CA GLY A 321 -5.36 35.36 -13.47
C GLY A 321 -5.65 33.88 -13.63
N SER A 322 -6.80 33.61 -14.22
CA SER A 322 -7.28 32.28 -14.56
C SER A 322 -8.04 32.28 -15.87
N THR A 323 -8.23 31.08 -16.41
CA THR A 323 -9.06 30.83 -17.58
C THR A 323 -10.25 29.97 -17.17
N LEU A 324 -11.44 30.27 -17.70
CA LEU A 324 -12.61 29.43 -17.52
C LEU A 324 -12.52 28.22 -18.45
N ASN A 325 -12.59 27.01 -17.89
CA ASN A 325 -12.54 25.77 -18.66
C ASN A 325 -13.94 25.37 -19.20
N GLY A 326 -14.02 24.26 -19.93
CA GLY A 326 -15.25 23.74 -20.53
C GLY A 326 -16.33 23.34 -19.51
N LYS A 327 -15.95 23.12 -18.25
CA LYS A 327 -16.86 22.84 -17.12
C LYS A 327 -17.33 24.10 -16.38
N GLY A 328 -16.94 25.30 -16.84
CA GLY A 328 -17.29 26.55 -16.17
C GLY A 328 -16.57 26.73 -14.83
N ARG A 329 -15.35 26.21 -14.71
CA ARG A 329 -14.49 26.36 -13.53
C ARG A 329 -13.20 27.07 -13.89
N ARG A 330 -12.70 27.90 -12.98
CA ARG A 330 -11.47 28.67 -13.16
C ARG A 330 -10.24 27.78 -12.99
N VAL A 331 -9.31 27.87 -13.92
CA VAL A 331 -8.00 27.21 -13.90
C VAL A 331 -6.94 28.31 -13.87
N LEU A 332 -6.08 28.32 -12.85
CA LEU A 332 -5.04 29.33 -12.67
C LEU A 332 -4.04 29.33 -13.84
N ASN A 333 -3.50 30.49 -14.19
CA ASN A 333 -2.45 30.61 -15.20
C ASN A 333 -1.06 30.48 -14.55
N HIS A 334 -0.15 29.70 -15.13
CA HIS A 334 1.26 29.52 -14.70
C HIS A 334 1.51 28.95 -13.29
N VAL A 335 0.50 28.90 -12.41
CA VAL A 335 0.67 28.54 -11.00
C VAL A 335 -0.33 27.48 -10.54
N ARG A 336 0.06 26.67 -9.57
CA ARG A 336 -0.79 25.68 -8.88
C ARG A 336 -0.49 25.71 -7.38
N VAL A 337 -1.30 25.01 -6.59
CA VAL A 337 -1.10 24.85 -5.15
C VAL A 337 -0.89 23.38 -4.82
N ILE A 338 0.05 23.08 -3.94
CA ILE A 338 0.17 21.77 -3.29
C ILE A 338 0.03 21.92 -1.79
N GLN A 339 -0.93 21.21 -1.18
CA GLN A 339 -1.04 21.12 0.27
C GLN A 339 -0.32 19.86 0.74
N GLY A 340 0.68 19.99 1.60
CA GLY A 340 1.46 18.87 2.14
C GLY A 340 1.25 18.60 3.64
N ASP A 341 0.79 19.60 4.38
CA ASP A 341 0.56 19.52 5.82
C ASP A 341 -0.91 19.21 6.16
N GLY A 342 -1.15 18.45 7.23
CA GLY A 342 -2.51 18.13 7.69
C GLY A 342 -3.40 17.40 6.67
N VAL A 343 -2.80 16.76 5.65
CA VAL A 343 -3.55 16.08 4.58
C VAL A 343 -3.98 14.69 5.03
N ASP A 344 -5.28 14.43 4.94
CA ASP A 344 -5.91 13.13 5.10
C ASP A 344 -7.14 13.00 4.19
N ALA A 345 -7.86 11.87 4.28
CA ALA A 345 -9.03 11.62 3.43
C ALA A 345 -10.15 12.67 3.61
N ASN A 346 -10.34 13.17 4.83
CA ASN A 346 -11.38 14.15 5.12
C ASN A 346 -10.96 15.53 4.61
N SER A 347 -9.69 15.93 4.84
CA SER A 347 -9.22 17.25 4.41
C SER A 347 -9.11 17.35 2.88
N ILE A 348 -8.74 16.28 2.18
CA ILE A 348 -8.77 16.24 0.70
C ILE A 348 -10.18 16.52 0.17
N GLU A 349 -11.20 15.81 0.68
CA GLU A 349 -12.57 16.03 0.23
C GLU A 349 -13.07 17.44 0.57
N ALA A 350 -12.77 17.94 1.77
CA ALA A 350 -13.17 19.27 2.21
C ALA A 350 -12.50 20.38 1.37
N ILE A 351 -11.21 20.26 1.05
CA ILE A 351 -10.48 21.20 0.19
C ILE A 351 -11.09 21.21 -1.21
N LEU A 352 -11.31 20.03 -1.81
CA LEU A 352 -11.89 19.93 -3.15
C LEU A 352 -13.30 20.51 -3.23
N ALA A 353 -14.13 20.27 -2.21
CA ALA A 353 -15.45 20.88 -2.11
C ALA A 353 -15.37 22.42 -2.00
N ALA A 354 -14.49 22.94 -1.15
CA ALA A 354 -14.32 24.39 -0.99
C ALA A 354 -13.82 25.09 -2.27
N LEU A 355 -12.94 24.43 -3.04
CA LEU A 355 -12.48 24.94 -4.33
C LEU A 355 -13.62 24.98 -5.36
N ASP A 356 -14.38 23.90 -5.47
CA ASP A 356 -15.52 23.81 -6.38
C ASP A 356 -16.62 24.82 -6.06
N ASP A 357 -16.98 24.96 -4.78
CA ASP A 357 -17.94 25.96 -4.29
C ASP A 357 -17.47 27.41 -4.58
N ALA A 358 -16.16 27.64 -4.56
CA ALA A 358 -15.57 28.91 -4.96
C ALA A 358 -15.43 29.09 -6.48
N GLY A 359 -15.81 28.10 -7.29
CA GLY A 359 -15.78 28.14 -8.75
C GLY A 359 -14.42 27.83 -9.38
N TYR A 360 -13.52 27.16 -8.66
CA TYR A 360 -12.23 26.71 -9.16
C TYR A 360 -12.25 25.23 -9.55
N ALA A 361 -11.43 24.87 -10.53
CA ALA A 361 -11.22 23.48 -10.90
C ALA A 361 -10.41 22.75 -9.83
N ALA A 362 -10.72 21.48 -9.59
CA ALA A 362 -9.95 20.61 -8.69
C ALA A 362 -8.49 20.49 -9.15
N GLY A 363 -8.25 20.59 -10.46
CA GLY A 363 -6.92 20.58 -11.07
C GLY A 363 -5.98 21.69 -10.59
N ASN A 364 -6.47 22.73 -9.93
CA ASN A 364 -5.63 23.77 -9.33
C ASN A 364 -4.84 23.29 -8.11
N ALA A 365 -5.32 22.24 -7.44
CA ALA A 365 -4.68 21.65 -6.28
C ALA A 365 -4.02 20.30 -6.62
N VAL A 366 -2.95 20.02 -5.87
CA VAL A 366 -2.31 18.72 -5.71
C VAL A 366 -2.16 18.48 -4.22
N PHE A 367 -2.14 17.23 -3.79
CA PHE A 367 -2.01 16.88 -2.37
C PHE A 367 -0.73 16.10 -2.14
N GLY A 368 0.00 16.42 -1.08
CA GLY A 368 1.07 15.61 -0.53
C GLY A 368 0.61 14.99 0.79
N MET A 369 0.73 13.67 0.94
CA MET A 369 0.24 12.97 2.13
C MET A 369 1.33 12.08 2.72
N GLY A 370 1.68 12.33 3.99
CA GLY A 370 2.79 11.68 4.66
C GLY A 370 2.36 10.55 5.61
N GLY A 371 2.49 10.79 6.92
CA GLY A 371 2.17 9.79 7.94
C GLY A 371 0.72 9.29 7.89
N ALA A 372 -0.23 10.14 7.52
CA ALA A 372 -1.63 9.73 7.36
C ALA A 372 -1.83 8.68 6.25
N LEU A 373 -1.00 8.72 5.20
CA LEU A 373 -1.03 7.78 4.06
C LEU A 373 -0.40 6.44 4.43
N LEU A 374 0.81 6.48 5.00
CA LEU A 374 1.64 5.29 5.15
C LEU A 374 1.75 4.74 6.58
N GLN A 375 1.46 5.51 7.63
CA GLN A 375 1.75 5.11 9.01
C GLN A 375 0.52 5.08 9.93
N GLN A 376 -0.48 5.93 9.72
CA GLN A 376 -1.70 6.00 10.54
C GLN A 376 -2.72 4.92 10.15
N VAL A 377 -2.21 3.72 9.89
CA VAL A 377 -2.95 2.49 9.62
C VAL A 377 -2.38 1.37 10.48
N ASN A 378 -3.23 0.43 10.86
CA ASN A 378 -2.86 -0.77 11.61
C ASN A 378 -3.67 -1.97 11.09
N ARG A 379 -3.31 -3.20 11.51
CA ARG A 379 -3.99 -4.43 11.08
C ARG A 379 -5.51 -4.37 11.26
N ASP A 380 -5.98 -3.70 12.31
CA ASP A 380 -7.40 -3.59 12.64
C ASP A 380 -8.14 -2.50 11.83
N THR A 381 -7.43 -1.65 11.09
CA THR A 381 -8.03 -0.68 10.15
C THR A 381 -8.92 -1.38 9.14
N GLN A 382 -8.50 -2.56 8.66
CA GLN A 382 -9.30 -3.47 7.84
C GLN A 382 -9.48 -4.86 8.49
N ARG A 383 -9.35 -4.93 9.82
CA ARG A 383 -9.61 -6.12 10.66
C ARG A 383 -9.06 -7.42 10.07
N PHE A 384 -7.83 -7.38 9.54
CA PHE A 384 -7.21 -8.50 8.84
C PHE A 384 -6.96 -9.67 9.77
N ALA A 385 -7.26 -10.88 9.32
CA ALA A 385 -7.00 -12.08 10.10
C ALA A 385 -6.64 -13.27 9.19
N MET A 386 -5.67 -14.05 9.62
CA MET A 386 -5.46 -15.42 9.13
C MET A 386 -6.12 -16.40 10.08
N LYS A 387 -6.77 -17.45 9.59
CA LYS A 387 -7.34 -18.51 10.44
C LYS A 387 -7.23 -19.88 9.77
N CYS A 388 -6.91 -20.89 10.56
CA CYS A 388 -7.13 -22.29 10.17
C CYS A 388 -8.64 -22.54 10.05
N SER A 389 -9.06 -23.11 8.93
CA SER A 389 -10.45 -23.44 8.64
C SER A 389 -10.68 -24.92 8.32
N ALA A 390 -9.61 -25.69 8.03
CA ALA A 390 -9.69 -27.14 7.94
C ALA A 390 -8.38 -27.84 8.33
N ILE A 391 -8.51 -29.07 8.84
CA ILE A 391 -7.39 -29.96 9.16
C ILE A 391 -7.69 -31.38 8.67
N ARG A 392 -6.71 -32.08 8.09
CA ARG A 392 -6.89 -33.46 7.63
C ARG A 392 -6.48 -34.43 8.72
N ARG A 393 -7.40 -35.28 9.16
CA ARG A 393 -7.21 -36.28 10.22
C ARG A 393 -7.78 -37.63 9.78
N GLY A 394 -7.01 -38.71 9.93
CA GLY A 394 -7.43 -40.04 9.46
C GLY A 394 -7.80 -40.07 7.97
N GLY A 395 -7.08 -39.31 7.12
CA GLY A 395 -7.34 -39.20 5.69
C GLY A 395 -8.50 -38.27 5.28
N VAL A 396 -9.26 -37.73 6.23
CA VAL A 396 -10.46 -36.91 5.95
C VAL A 396 -10.28 -35.48 6.43
N TRP A 397 -10.68 -34.51 5.60
CA TRP A 397 -10.72 -33.09 5.99
C TRP A 397 -11.86 -32.83 6.98
N ARG A 398 -11.53 -32.19 8.09
CA ARG A 398 -12.48 -31.75 9.11
C ARG A 398 -12.50 -30.23 9.17
N GLU A 399 -13.70 -29.67 9.28
CA GLU A 399 -13.88 -28.23 9.44
C GLU A 399 -13.39 -27.76 10.81
N VAL A 400 -12.76 -26.60 10.84
CA VAL A 400 -12.30 -25.91 12.04
C VAL A 400 -12.87 -24.50 12.02
N CYS A 401 -13.36 -24.01 13.17
CA CYS A 401 -13.70 -22.61 13.34
C CYS A 401 -13.59 -22.16 14.78
N LYS A 402 -13.37 -20.85 14.93
CA LYS A 402 -13.63 -20.12 16.16
C LYS A 402 -15.04 -19.54 16.10
N ASP A 403 -15.83 -19.74 17.13
CA ASP A 403 -17.18 -19.17 17.28
C ASP A 403 -17.41 -18.77 18.74
N PRO A 404 -16.84 -17.63 19.19
CA PRO A 404 -16.88 -17.27 20.60
C PRO A 404 -18.27 -16.71 20.96
N VAL A 405 -18.89 -17.28 22.00
CA VAL A 405 -20.24 -16.89 22.47
C VAL A 405 -20.33 -15.39 22.81
N THR A 406 -19.22 -14.79 23.27
CA THR A 406 -19.16 -13.40 23.73
C THR A 406 -18.94 -12.38 22.60
N ASP A 407 -18.66 -12.81 21.37
CA ASP A 407 -18.38 -11.90 20.25
C ASP A 407 -18.64 -12.59 18.89
N GLN A 408 -19.90 -12.56 18.44
CA GLN A 408 -20.30 -13.18 17.18
C GLN A 408 -19.56 -12.59 15.95
N GLY A 409 -19.08 -11.35 16.04
CA GLY A 409 -18.28 -10.71 14.98
C GLY A 409 -16.91 -11.38 14.76
N LYS A 410 -16.46 -12.22 15.70
CA LYS A 410 -15.19 -12.96 15.59
C LYS A 410 -15.33 -14.36 15.00
N ARG A 411 -16.55 -14.80 14.64
CA ARG A 411 -16.79 -16.10 14.01
C ARG A 411 -15.97 -16.25 12.72
N SER A 412 -15.24 -17.35 12.59
CA SER A 412 -14.44 -17.66 11.39
C SER A 412 -15.20 -18.56 10.41
N LYS A 413 -14.79 -18.52 9.14
CA LYS A 413 -15.22 -19.46 8.11
C LYS A 413 -14.71 -20.89 8.41
N LYS A 414 -15.33 -21.89 7.78
CA LYS A 414 -15.12 -23.33 7.99
C LYS A 414 -14.83 -24.04 6.68
N GLY A 415 -14.02 -25.10 6.74
CA GLY A 415 -13.68 -25.93 5.60
C GLY A 415 -12.53 -25.39 4.75
N ARG A 416 -12.20 -26.09 3.67
CA ARG A 416 -11.25 -25.58 2.66
C ARG A 416 -11.97 -24.55 1.82
N LEU A 417 -11.42 -23.36 1.65
CA LEU A 417 -12.12 -22.23 1.03
C LEU A 417 -11.59 -21.93 -0.37
N THR A 418 -12.45 -21.42 -1.24
CA THR A 418 -12.05 -20.71 -2.46
C THR A 418 -12.88 -19.44 -2.63
N LEU A 419 -12.47 -18.57 -3.57
CA LEU A 419 -13.19 -17.36 -3.95
C LEU A 419 -13.72 -17.54 -5.36
N LEU A 420 -15.01 -17.36 -5.57
CA LEU A 420 -15.60 -17.30 -6.89
C LEU A 420 -15.79 -15.85 -7.31
N ARG A 421 -15.66 -15.58 -8.61
CA ARG A 421 -16.01 -14.31 -9.24
C ARG A 421 -17.04 -14.56 -10.34
N ASN A 422 -18.18 -13.86 -10.27
CA ASN A 422 -19.19 -13.97 -11.30
C ASN A 422 -18.67 -13.33 -12.60
N CYS A 423 -18.70 -14.06 -13.71
CA CYS A 423 -18.13 -13.62 -14.98
C CYS A 423 -18.93 -12.48 -15.64
N ARG A 424 -20.21 -12.30 -15.26
CA ARG A 424 -21.09 -11.24 -15.79
C ARG A 424 -21.15 -10.01 -14.89
N THR A 425 -21.35 -10.22 -13.59
CA THR A 425 -21.57 -9.12 -12.63
C THR A 425 -20.28 -8.65 -11.96
N GLY A 426 -19.23 -9.47 -11.97
CA GLY A 426 -17.99 -9.23 -11.22
C GLY A 426 -18.13 -9.44 -9.71
N GLU A 427 -19.27 -9.93 -9.23
CA GLU A 427 -19.51 -10.23 -7.82
C GLU A 427 -18.53 -11.27 -7.29
N TYR A 428 -18.06 -11.10 -6.05
CA TYR A 428 -17.18 -12.04 -5.38
C TYR A 428 -17.92 -12.82 -4.29
N ARG A 429 -17.69 -14.13 -4.23
CA ARG A 429 -18.29 -15.00 -3.22
C ARG A 429 -17.33 -16.07 -2.73
N THR A 430 -17.05 -16.04 -1.43
CA THR A 430 -16.28 -17.11 -0.76
C THR A 430 -17.16 -18.35 -0.60
N VAL A 431 -16.64 -19.51 -0.99
CA VAL A 431 -17.31 -20.80 -0.87
C VAL A 431 -16.38 -21.88 -0.30
N THR A 432 -16.95 -22.94 0.24
CA THR A 432 -16.19 -24.11 0.73
C THR A 432 -16.01 -25.11 -0.42
N LEU A 433 -14.84 -25.74 -0.49
CA LEU A 433 -14.48 -26.80 -1.42
C LEU A 433 -14.87 -28.18 -0.85
N PRO A 434 -15.35 -29.12 -1.70
CA PRO A 434 -15.68 -28.94 -3.12
C PRO A 434 -16.88 -28.00 -3.29
N VAL A 435 -16.91 -27.22 -4.38
CA VAL A 435 -17.98 -26.25 -4.62
C VAL A 435 -19.30 -26.99 -4.81
N ALA A 436 -20.31 -26.64 -4.02
CA ALA A 436 -21.67 -27.10 -4.22
C ALA A 436 -22.37 -26.17 -5.22
N TRP A 437 -22.49 -26.62 -6.47
CA TRP A 437 -23.19 -25.89 -7.52
C TRP A 437 -24.72 -26.04 -7.36
N ASP A 438 -25.44 -24.92 -7.41
CA ASP A 438 -26.90 -24.85 -7.25
C ASP A 438 -27.50 -23.69 -8.05
N ASP A 439 -28.81 -23.45 -7.93
CA ASP A 439 -29.51 -22.36 -8.64
C ASP A 439 -28.96 -20.94 -8.32
N ARG A 440 -28.17 -20.79 -7.25
CA ARG A 440 -27.54 -19.52 -6.83
C ARG A 440 -26.06 -19.44 -7.18
N VAL A 441 -25.42 -20.56 -7.49
CA VAL A 441 -24.02 -20.66 -7.93
C VAL A 441 -23.99 -21.63 -9.11
N VAL A 442 -24.30 -21.11 -10.30
CA VAL A 442 -24.31 -21.88 -11.54
C VAL A 442 -22.89 -21.95 -12.10
N GLU A 443 -22.33 -23.14 -12.27
CA GLU A 443 -20.92 -23.35 -12.65
C GLU A 443 -20.45 -22.52 -13.86
N SER A 444 -21.29 -22.37 -14.89
CA SER A 444 -20.96 -21.58 -16.08
C SER A 444 -20.89 -20.05 -15.87
N GLU A 445 -21.32 -19.55 -14.71
CA GLU A 445 -21.38 -18.12 -14.40
C GLU A 445 -20.29 -17.66 -13.43
N TRP A 446 -19.48 -18.58 -12.90
CA TRP A 446 -18.51 -18.29 -11.84
C TRP A 446 -17.14 -18.89 -12.15
N ASP A 447 -16.11 -18.04 -12.10
CA ASP A 447 -14.73 -18.47 -12.21
C ASP A 447 -14.09 -18.58 -10.81
N ASP A 448 -13.18 -19.52 -10.63
CA ASP A 448 -12.32 -19.52 -9.44
C ASP A 448 -11.33 -18.35 -9.53
N ALA A 449 -11.51 -17.39 -8.62
CA ALA A 449 -10.71 -16.18 -8.56
C ALA A 449 -9.36 -16.39 -7.86
N LEU A 450 -9.17 -17.48 -7.11
CA LEU A 450 -7.89 -17.77 -6.47
C LEU A 450 -6.97 -18.56 -7.40
N VAL A 451 -5.86 -17.95 -7.79
CA VAL A 451 -4.81 -18.64 -8.57
C VAL A 451 -3.70 -19.12 -7.64
N THR A 452 -3.09 -20.27 -7.95
CA THR A 452 -1.90 -20.73 -7.21
C THR A 452 -0.72 -19.81 -7.55
N VAL A 453 -0.32 -18.98 -6.60
CA VAL A 453 0.76 -17.99 -6.78
C VAL A 453 2.10 -18.51 -6.30
N PHE A 454 2.11 -19.48 -5.39
CA PHE A 454 3.32 -20.07 -4.84
C PHE A 454 3.11 -21.54 -4.51
N ASP A 455 4.12 -22.35 -4.81
CA ASP A 455 4.19 -23.77 -4.44
C ASP A 455 5.64 -24.14 -4.12
N THR A 456 5.90 -24.52 -2.87
CA THR A 456 7.15 -25.15 -2.42
C THR A 456 8.41 -24.41 -2.88
N GLY A 457 8.55 -23.16 -2.43
CA GLY A 457 9.70 -22.30 -2.74
C GLY A 457 9.66 -21.60 -4.10
N ARG A 458 8.67 -21.90 -4.95
CA ARG A 458 8.58 -21.36 -6.30
C ARG A 458 7.44 -20.36 -6.40
N LEU A 459 7.76 -19.14 -6.84
CA LEU A 459 6.78 -18.18 -7.32
C LEU A 459 6.25 -18.65 -8.68
N LEU A 460 4.94 -18.86 -8.80
CA LEU A 460 4.29 -19.33 -10.03
C LEU A 460 3.64 -18.19 -10.83
N VAL A 461 3.34 -17.08 -10.16
CA VAL A 461 2.80 -15.87 -10.77
C VAL A 461 3.70 -14.70 -10.41
N ASP A 462 4.42 -14.18 -11.41
CA ASP A 462 5.23 -12.95 -11.29
C ASP A 462 4.54 -11.86 -12.11
N VAL A 463 3.82 -10.95 -11.47
CA VAL A 463 3.02 -9.91 -12.12
C VAL A 463 3.74 -8.56 -12.17
N SER A 464 3.50 -7.79 -13.24
CA SER A 464 4.04 -6.44 -13.37
C SER A 464 3.17 -5.40 -12.64
N LEU A 465 3.74 -4.24 -12.29
CA LEU A 465 2.97 -3.15 -11.68
C LEU A 465 1.93 -2.60 -12.69
N ALA A 466 2.28 -2.54 -13.98
CA ALA A 466 1.36 -2.20 -15.05
C ALA A 466 0.11 -3.10 -15.07
N ASP A 467 0.27 -4.43 -14.95
CA ASP A 467 -0.87 -5.37 -14.89
C ASP A 467 -1.72 -5.16 -13.61
N VAL A 468 -1.06 -4.90 -12.48
CA VAL A 468 -1.74 -4.59 -11.21
C VAL A 468 -2.56 -3.31 -11.35
N ARG A 469 -1.99 -2.25 -11.92
CA ARG A 469 -2.68 -0.97 -12.20
C ARG A 469 -3.86 -1.17 -13.16
N ALA A 470 -3.65 -1.91 -14.24
CA ALA A 470 -4.70 -2.20 -15.22
C ALA A 470 -5.91 -2.89 -14.57
N ARG A 471 -5.67 -3.82 -13.64
CA ARG A 471 -6.76 -4.46 -12.87
C ARG A 471 -7.41 -3.51 -11.87
N ALA A 472 -6.62 -2.75 -11.11
CA ALA A 472 -7.13 -1.83 -10.08
C ALA A 472 -8.01 -0.70 -10.66
N HIS A 473 -7.71 -0.31 -11.90
CA HIS A 473 -8.37 0.78 -12.61
C HIS A 473 -9.23 0.28 -13.77
N ALA A 474 -9.63 -0.99 -13.79
CA ALA A 474 -10.41 -1.54 -14.91
C ALA A 474 -11.76 -0.84 -15.12
N ALA A 475 -12.35 -0.26 -14.06
CA ALA A 475 -13.58 0.53 -14.13
C ALA A 475 -13.36 2.00 -14.53
N GLU A 476 -12.10 2.42 -14.67
CA GLU A 476 -11.72 3.80 -15.00
C GLU A 476 -11.63 4.07 -16.50
N VAL A 477 -11.60 3.00 -17.31
CA VAL A 477 -11.39 2.97 -18.76
C VAL A 477 -12.69 3.11 -19.53
#